data_AF-A0A139A005-F1
#
_entry.id   AF-A0A139A005-F1
#
_cell.length_a   1.000
_cell.length_b   1.000
_cell.length_c   1.000
_cell.angle_alpha   90.00
_cell.angle_beta   90.00
_cell.angle_gamma   90.00
#
_symmetry.space_group_name_H-M   'P 1'
#
loop_
_entity.id
_entity.type
_entity.pdbx_description
1 polymer ?
#
loop_
_entity_poly.entity_id
_entity_poly.type
_entity_poly.pdbx_seq_one_letter_code
_entity_poly.pdbx_strand_id
1 'polypeptide(L)'
;MTISAFFLPSSASNGTSPSPGSGGDGSGQYALDYYNVAIAASMLASDAVVSLMLGLQLERTIVVSAIRCIIQLTIMGYILTPVFEHAESFELVFLISMILMTLAVVEIVYNKAKFTFTGEVVIVFVSLFVSVGLVSALGVGFAMNARPFYEARRFIPAYGMLLGNSMTGVAVSITTCLTQFMDRRDRIEYMLALGASRWEVARPVIAEAVRVGLLPGLMSMSIIGLISIPGMMSGQILAGAPVLEAVNYQIIIIYLISSSVALASVLATVACVATCIDGTHRLRIDRIQKRGKGNPLIAIGGDFWGMLKDSFIWSWRKLRGGEVRLS
;
A
#
# COMPACT_ATOMS: atom_id res chain seq x y z
N MET A 1 2.12 6.28 8.96
CA MET A 1 1.82 7.71 8.75
C MET A 1 1.79 7.94 7.24
N THR A 2 0.60 7.93 6.68
CA THR A 2 0.39 8.01 5.23
C THR A 2 0.46 9.50 4.85
N ILE A 3 1.51 9.89 4.12
CA ILE A 3 1.67 11.23 3.58
C ILE A 3 0.64 11.38 2.45
N SER A 4 -0.51 11.97 2.77
CA SER A 4 -1.49 12.45 1.79
C SER A 4 -1.07 13.84 1.31
N ALA A 5 0.00 13.90 0.52
CA ALA A 5 0.35 15.09 -0.25
C ALA A 5 0.09 14.77 -1.73
N PHE A 6 -1.15 14.99 -2.17
CA PHE A 6 -1.47 15.03 -3.59
C PHE A 6 -2.23 16.32 -3.88
N PHE A 7 -1.50 17.32 -4.34
CA PHE A 7 -2.06 18.55 -4.89
C PHE A 7 -2.31 18.32 -6.38
N LEU A 8 -3.57 18.34 -6.80
CA LEU A 8 -3.93 18.52 -8.21
C LEU A 8 -4.41 19.97 -8.39
N PRO A 9 -3.76 20.77 -9.25
CA PRO A 9 -4.40 21.97 -9.78
C PRO A 9 -5.44 21.53 -10.82
N SER A 10 -6.71 21.86 -10.56
CA SER A 10 -7.77 21.74 -11.57
C SER A 10 -7.55 22.81 -12.64
N SER A 11 -7.37 22.37 -13.89
CA SER A 11 -7.24 23.26 -15.04
C SER A 11 -8.60 23.88 -15.37
N ALA A 12 -8.76 25.16 -15.08
CA ALA A 12 -9.81 25.99 -15.63
C ALA A 12 -9.24 27.36 -16.05
N SER A 13 -9.02 27.55 -17.35
CA SER A 13 -9.52 28.69 -18.13
C SER A 13 -8.73 28.85 -19.43
N ASN A 14 -9.45 28.76 -20.54
CA ASN A 14 -9.02 29.22 -21.84
C ASN A 14 -9.48 30.68 -21.96
N GLY A 15 -8.55 31.57 -22.34
CA GLY A 15 -8.83 32.90 -22.90
C GLY A 15 -9.37 33.98 -21.96
N THR A 16 -8.49 34.86 -21.49
CA THR A 16 -8.43 36.28 -21.90
C THR A 16 -7.35 36.99 -21.07
N SER A 17 -6.41 37.62 -21.77
CA SER A 17 -5.32 38.43 -21.22
C SER A 17 -5.84 39.67 -20.47
N PRO A 18 -5.28 40.06 -19.31
CA PRO A 18 -5.46 41.40 -18.78
C PRO A 18 -4.24 42.29 -19.03
N SER A 19 -4.55 43.50 -19.46
CA SER A 19 -3.71 44.70 -19.52
C SER A 19 -3.20 45.14 -18.13
N PRO A 20 -2.14 45.98 -18.07
CA PRO A 20 -1.55 46.41 -16.81
C PRO A 20 -2.33 47.60 -16.23
N GLY A 21 -2.84 47.47 -15.00
CA GLY A 21 -3.55 48.56 -14.32
C GLY A 21 -3.96 48.21 -12.89
N SER A 22 -3.16 48.70 -11.94
CA SER A 22 -3.36 48.91 -10.50
C SER A 22 -4.73 48.57 -9.85
N GLY A 23 -4.66 47.80 -8.76
CA GLY A 23 -5.70 47.70 -7.73
C GLY A 23 -5.55 46.40 -6.94
N GLY A 24 -4.95 46.46 -5.75
CA GLY A 24 -4.77 45.29 -4.90
C GLY A 24 -6.08 44.80 -4.29
N ASP A 25 -6.37 43.51 -4.44
CA ASP A 25 -6.94 42.65 -3.39
C ASP A 25 -6.98 41.17 -3.83
N GLY A 26 -6.50 40.26 -2.97
CA GLY A 26 -7.30 39.07 -2.67
C GLY A 26 -6.93 37.67 -3.19
N SER A 27 -5.78 37.41 -3.82
CA SER A 27 -5.31 36.02 -3.98
C SER A 27 -3.79 35.91 -4.12
N GLY A 28 -3.09 36.23 -3.03
CA GLY A 28 -1.68 35.86 -2.89
C GLY A 28 -1.54 34.35 -2.88
N GLN A 29 -1.37 33.73 -4.05
CA GLN A 29 -0.75 32.41 -4.14
C GLN A 29 0.64 32.56 -3.54
N TYR A 30 0.81 32.16 -2.28
CA TYR A 30 2.11 32.04 -1.66
C TYR A 30 2.91 31.01 -2.47
N ALA A 31 3.74 31.49 -3.39
CA ALA A 31 4.61 30.64 -4.18
C ALA A 31 5.55 29.93 -3.21
N LEU A 32 5.28 28.65 -2.97
CA LEU A 32 6.08 27.81 -2.09
C LEU A 32 7.39 27.49 -2.80
N ASP A 33 8.43 28.24 -2.45
CA ASP A 33 9.79 28.02 -2.96
C ASP A 33 10.55 26.95 -2.13
N TYR A 34 11.65 26.45 -2.69
CA TYR A 34 12.57 25.50 -2.04
C TYR A 34 13.06 25.98 -0.67
N TYR A 35 13.13 27.30 -0.46
CA TYR A 35 13.45 27.90 0.82
C TYR A 35 12.48 27.49 1.94
N ASN A 36 11.17 27.46 1.65
CA ASN A 36 10.16 27.07 2.64
C ASN A 36 10.29 25.58 3.00
N VAL A 37 10.65 24.75 2.01
CA VAL A 37 10.93 23.33 2.23
C VAL A 37 12.17 23.16 3.11
N ALA A 38 13.21 23.98 2.93
CA ALA A 38 14.41 23.96 3.76
C ALA A 38 14.12 24.34 5.21
N ILE A 39 13.25 25.34 5.45
CA ILE A 39 12.79 25.69 6.80
C ILE A 39 12.08 24.49 7.44
N ALA A 40 11.14 23.85 6.75
CA ALA A 40 10.45 22.66 7.28
C ALA A 40 11.43 21.50 7.54
N ALA A 41 12.41 21.28 6.65
CA ALA A 41 13.44 20.27 6.82
C ALA A 41 14.33 20.55 8.05
N SER A 42 14.58 21.81 8.40
CA SER A 42 15.33 22.18 9.60
C SER A 42 14.61 21.79 10.90
N MET A 43 13.27 21.79 10.91
CA MET A 43 12.48 21.29 12.03
C MET A 43 12.62 19.78 12.16
N LEU A 44 12.60 19.03 11.05
CA LEU A 44 12.87 17.59 11.10
C LEU A 44 14.31 17.28 11.53
N ALA A 45 15.26 18.16 11.21
CA ALA A 45 16.64 18.02 11.67
C ALA A 45 16.78 18.20 13.19
N SER A 46 15.96 19.05 13.82
CA SER A 46 15.97 19.19 15.28
C SER A 46 15.49 17.90 15.97
N ASP A 47 14.53 17.17 15.40
CA ASP A 47 14.12 15.85 15.89
C ASP A 47 15.28 14.83 15.84
N ALA A 48 16.12 14.90 14.80
CA ALA A 48 17.31 14.05 14.71
C ALA A 48 18.35 14.41 15.80
N VAL A 49 18.50 15.69 16.13
CA VAL A 49 19.37 16.14 17.24
C VAL A 49 18.84 15.67 18.59
N VAL A 50 17.53 15.78 18.82
CA VAL A 50 16.90 15.26 20.04
C VAL A 50 17.07 13.74 20.14
N SER A 51 16.94 13.01 19.02
CA SER A 51 17.19 11.57 18.97
C SER A 51 18.62 11.21 19.35
N LEU A 52 19.61 12.02 18.95
CA LEU A 52 21.02 11.86 19.35
C LEU A 52 21.22 12.12 20.85
N MET A 53 20.65 13.21 21.37
CA MET A 53 20.75 13.57 22.79
C MET A 53 20.15 12.51 23.71
N LEU A 54 19.05 11.89 23.27
CA LEU A 54 18.34 10.85 24.02
C LEU A 54 18.82 9.42 23.69
N GLY A 55 19.74 9.24 22.73
CA GLY A 55 20.28 7.93 22.35
C GLY A 55 19.28 6.98 21.69
N LEU A 56 18.26 7.49 20.98
CA LEU A 56 17.17 6.70 20.39
C LEU A 56 17.60 5.85 19.16
N GLN A 57 18.79 6.07 18.61
CA GLN A 57 19.32 5.39 17.41
C GLN A 57 18.42 5.55 16.16
N LEU A 58 17.66 6.65 16.08
CA LEU A 58 16.77 6.96 14.95
C LEU A 58 17.37 7.96 13.97
N GLU A 59 18.51 8.59 14.29
CA GLU A 59 19.10 9.69 13.52
C GLU A 59 19.34 9.30 12.06
N ARG A 60 19.93 8.13 11.81
CA ARG A 60 20.17 7.64 10.45
C ARG A 60 18.86 7.34 9.74
N THR A 61 17.88 6.79 10.44
CA THR A 61 16.57 6.47 9.89
C THR A 61 15.81 7.73 9.49
N ILE A 62 15.85 8.79 10.31
CA ILE A 62 15.22 10.09 10.02
C ILE A 62 15.85 10.69 8.77
N VAL A 63 17.18 10.82 8.73
CA VAL A 63 17.89 11.43 7.60
C VAL A 63 17.68 10.65 6.31
N VAL A 64 17.82 9.32 6.33
CA VAL A 64 17.60 8.48 5.14
C VAL A 64 16.15 8.56 4.67
N SER A 65 15.17 8.58 5.58
CA SER A 65 13.75 8.70 5.23
C SER A 65 13.42 10.08 4.65
N ALA A 66 14.01 11.15 5.19
CA ALA A 66 13.82 12.51 4.69
C ALA A 66 14.36 12.67 3.27
N ILE A 67 15.60 12.24 3.03
CA ILE A 67 16.22 12.28 1.69
C ILE A 67 15.41 11.44 0.70
N ARG A 68 15.03 10.23 1.10
CA ARG A 68 14.18 9.36 0.27
C ARG A 68 12.84 10.01 -0.05
N CYS A 69 12.21 10.69 0.91
CA CYS A 69 10.93 11.39 0.72
C CYS A 69 11.06 12.49 -0.34
N ILE A 70 12.08 13.35 -0.22
CA ILE A 70 12.33 14.43 -1.19
C ILE A 70 12.52 13.85 -2.59
N ILE A 71 13.44 12.88 -2.73
CA ILE A 71 13.73 12.26 -4.03
C ILE A 71 12.48 11.61 -4.62
N GLN A 72 11.70 10.88 -3.83
CA GLN A 72 10.51 10.18 -4.30
C GLN A 72 9.39 11.14 -4.74
N LEU A 73 9.14 12.20 -3.97
CA LEU A 73 8.14 13.20 -4.34
C LEU A 73 8.55 13.98 -5.59
N THR A 74 9.83 14.36 -5.72
CA THR A 74 10.34 15.04 -6.92
C THR A 74 10.23 14.13 -8.15
N ILE A 75 10.69 12.88 -8.07
CA ILE A 75 10.57 11.92 -9.17
C ILE A 75 9.11 11.70 -9.55
N MET A 76 8.22 11.53 -8.57
CA MET A 76 6.80 11.33 -8.83
C MET A 76 6.18 12.54 -9.53
N GLY A 77 6.55 13.77 -9.14
CA GLY A 77 6.12 14.99 -9.82
C GLY A 77 6.49 14.99 -11.31
N TYR A 78 7.74 14.62 -11.64
CA TYR A 78 8.19 14.52 -13.03
C TYR A 78 7.54 13.38 -13.81
N ILE A 79 7.29 12.23 -13.17
CA ILE A 79 6.64 11.08 -13.82
C ILE A 79 5.17 11.39 -14.14
N LEU A 80 4.46 12.11 -13.27
CA LEU A 80 3.02 12.33 -13.44
C LEU A 80 2.66 13.34 -14.53
N THR A 81 3.53 14.31 -14.83
CA THR A 81 3.28 15.29 -15.90
C THR A 81 3.00 14.64 -17.27
N PRO A 82 3.89 13.83 -17.86
CA PRO A 82 3.64 13.20 -19.17
C PRO A 82 2.48 12.20 -19.15
N VAL A 83 2.17 11.65 -17.98
CA VAL A 83 1.10 10.67 -17.77
C VAL A 83 -0.26 11.35 -17.79
N PHE A 84 -0.35 12.55 -17.24
CA PHE A 84 -1.57 13.36 -17.27
C PHE A 84 -1.79 14.06 -18.61
N GLU A 85 -0.77 14.19 -19.45
CA GLU A 85 -0.89 14.60 -20.84
C GLU A 85 -1.54 13.51 -21.71
N HIS A 86 -1.25 12.23 -21.41
CA HIS A 86 -1.82 11.06 -22.12
C HIS A 86 -2.91 10.37 -21.29
N ALA A 87 -3.75 11.15 -20.61
CA ALA A 87 -4.65 10.69 -19.55
C ALA A 87 -5.72 9.65 -19.98
N GLU A 88 -5.97 9.49 -21.28
CA GLU A 88 -6.96 8.55 -21.82
C GLU A 88 -6.36 7.20 -22.26
N SER A 89 -5.04 7.06 -22.25
CA SER A 89 -4.37 5.83 -22.70
C SER A 89 -4.42 4.75 -21.60
N PHE A 90 -5.29 3.76 -21.79
CA PHE A 90 -5.43 2.62 -20.86
C PHE A 90 -4.09 1.90 -20.60
N GLU A 91 -3.28 1.74 -21.64
CA GLU A 91 -1.98 1.04 -21.56
C GLU A 91 -1.00 1.73 -20.60
N LEU A 92 -0.89 3.06 -20.65
CA LEU A 92 0.03 3.80 -19.78
C LEU A 92 -0.44 3.76 -18.32
N VAL A 93 -1.76 3.91 -18.08
CA VAL A 93 -2.32 3.86 -16.73
C VAL A 93 -2.14 2.47 -16.12
N PHE A 94 -2.36 1.41 -16.90
CA PHE A 94 -2.11 0.05 -16.46
C PHE A 94 -0.63 -0.21 -16.16
N LEU A 95 0.27 0.23 -17.05
CA LEU A 95 1.72 0.08 -16.87
C LEU A 95 2.19 0.75 -15.57
N ILE A 96 1.78 2.00 -15.33
CA ILE A 96 2.17 2.74 -14.12
C ILE A 96 1.59 2.08 -12.87
N SER A 97 0.35 1.64 -12.92
CA SER A 97 -0.28 0.93 -11.80
C SER A 97 0.51 -0.35 -11.46
N MET A 98 0.97 -1.09 -12.46
CA MET A 98 1.81 -2.28 -12.27
C MET A 98 3.20 -1.94 -11.73
N ILE A 99 3.80 -0.82 -12.15
CA ILE A 99 5.08 -0.35 -11.59
C ILE A 99 4.90 0.01 -10.12
N LEU A 100 3.89 0.81 -9.76
CA LEU A 100 3.60 1.18 -8.39
C LEU A 100 3.34 -0.05 -7.52
N MET A 101 2.57 -1.00 -8.04
CA MET A 101 2.28 -2.27 -7.40
C MET A 101 3.56 -3.07 -7.10
N THR A 102 4.45 -3.18 -8.08
CA THR A 102 5.74 -3.88 -7.92
C THR A 102 6.60 -3.19 -6.86
N LEU A 103 6.70 -1.87 -6.89
CA LEU A 103 7.44 -1.09 -5.89
C LEU A 103 6.88 -1.29 -4.47
N ALA A 104 5.55 -1.33 -4.32
CA ALA A 104 4.91 -1.56 -3.03
C ALA A 104 5.23 -2.96 -2.47
N VAL A 105 5.18 -4.01 -3.30
CA VAL A 105 5.53 -5.36 -2.88
C VAL A 105 7.00 -5.45 -2.45
N VAL A 106 7.90 -4.84 -3.22
CA VAL A 106 9.33 -4.78 -2.84
C VAL A 106 9.49 -4.08 -1.50
N GLU A 107 8.82 -2.96 -1.29
CA GLU A 107 8.94 -2.22 -0.03
C GLU A 107 8.40 -3.02 1.17
N ILE A 108 7.28 -3.76 1.01
CA ILE A 108 6.73 -4.62 2.08
C ILE A 108 7.72 -5.71 2.45
N VAL A 109 8.11 -6.50 1.45
CA VAL A 109 8.89 -7.71 1.67
C VAL A 109 10.30 -7.35 2.09
N TYR A 110 10.91 -6.30 1.52
CA TYR A 110 12.32 -6.01 1.73
C TYR A 110 12.62 -5.00 2.83
N ASN A 111 11.73 -4.05 3.12
CA ASN A 111 12.00 -3.00 4.10
C ASN A 111 11.14 -3.09 5.37
N LYS A 112 9.99 -3.78 5.35
CA LYS A 112 9.07 -3.84 6.51
C LYS A 112 9.03 -5.19 7.24
N ALA A 113 9.35 -6.30 6.58
CA ALA A 113 9.23 -7.62 7.18
C ALA A 113 10.42 -7.97 8.10
N LYS A 114 10.15 -8.22 9.40
CA LYS A 114 11.15 -8.75 10.35
C LYS A 114 11.41 -10.25 10.15
N PHE A 115 10.37 -10.97 9.73
CA PHE A 115 10.39 -12.40 9.43
C PHE A 115 9.89 -12.58 8.01
N THR A 116 10.55 -13.43 7.25
CA THR A 116 10.14 -13.73 5.87
C THR A 116 9.82 -15.20 5.71
N PHE A 117 8.95 -15.52 4.77
CA PHE A 117 8.64 -16.91 4.44
C PHE A 117 8.75 -17.20 2.94
N THR A 118 8.99 -18.46 2.59
CA THR A 118 9.15 -18.87 1.19
C THR A 118 7.88 -18.58 0.38
N GLY A 119 7.99 -17.77 -0.67
CA GLY A 119 6.86 -17.36 -1.52
C GLY A 119 6.11 -16.12 -1.06
N GLU A 120 6.62 -15.41 -0.03
CA GLU A 120 6.00 -14.19 0.50
C GLU A 120 5.77 -13.11 -0.57
N VAL A 121 6.74 -12.89 -1.47
CA VAL A 121 6.63 -11.91 -2.57
C VAL A 121 5.37 -12.14 -3.39
N VAL A 122 5.10 -13.38 -3.76
CA VAL A 122 3.97 -13.73 -4.62
C VAL A 122 2.68 -13.61 -3.84
N ILE A 123 2.64 -14.13 -2.61
CA ILE A 123 1.43 -14.06 -1.79
C ILE A 123 1.02 -12.60 -1.57
N VAL A 124 1.98 -11.74 -1.23
CA VAL A 124 1.74 -10.30 -1.06
C VAL A 124 1.32 -9.67 -2.39
N PHE A 125 2.01 -9.98 -3.49
CA PHE A 125 1.66 -9.46 -4.81
C PHE A 125 0.24 -9.83 -5.23
N VAL A 126 -0.12 -11.11 -5.17
CA VAL A 126 -1.46 -11.59 -5.56
C VAL A 126 -2.53 -11.01 -4.64
N SER A 127 -2.28 -10.97 -3.33
CA SER A 127 -3.25 -10.43 -2.36
C SER A 127 -3.53 -8.96 -2.59
N LEU A 128 -2.49 -8.16 -2.82
CA LEU A 128 -2.63 -6.74 -3.15
C LEU A 128 -3.21 -6.52 -4.55
N PHE A 129 -2.84 -7.33 -5.54
CA PHE A 129 -3.32 -7.18 -6.91
C PHE A 129 -4.82 -7.46 -6.99
N VAL A 130 -5.28 -8.54 -6.36
CA VAL A 130 -6.70 -8.88 -6.28
C VAL A 130 -7.46 -7.81 -5.50
N SER A 131 -6.95 -7.39 -4.33
CA SER A 131 -7.67 -6.44 -3.48
C SER A 131 -7.68 -5.02 -4.02
N VAL A 132 -6.51 -4.43 -4.25
CA VAL A 132 -6.39 -3.06 -4.78
C VAL A 132 -6.94 -3.01 -6.20
N GLY A 133 -6.67 -4.02 -7.04
CA GLY A 133 -7.22 -4.09 -8.40
C GLY A 133 -8.75 -4.14 -8.42
N LEU A 134 -9.37 -5.02 -7.63
CA LEU A 134 -10.83 -5.13 -7.54
C LEU A 134 -11.46 -3.85 -6.97
N VAL A 135 -10.95 -3.35 -5.85
CA VAL A 135 -11.54 -2.18 -5.17
C VAL A 135 -11.30 -0.90 -5.98
N SER A 136 -10.16 -0.75 -6.64
CA SER A 136 -9.91 0.41 -7.51
C SER A 136 -10.78 0.37 -8.77
N ALA A 137 -10.90 -0.78 -9.44
CA ALA A 137 -11.76 -0.93 -10.62
C ALA A 137 -13.23 -0.66 -10.30
N LEU A 138 -13.76 -1.25 -9.22
CA LEU A 138 -15.15 -1.05 -8.82
C LEU A 138 -15.38 0.34 -8.21
N GLY A 139 -14.46 0.80 -7.36
CA GLY A 139 -14.58 2.07 -6.66
C GLY A 139 -14.49 3.28 -7.59
N VAL A 140 -13.49 3.32 -8.46
CA VAL A 140 -13.33 4.44 -9.40
C VAL A 140 -14.42 4.40 -10.48
N GLY A 141 -14.75 3.21 -10.98
CA GLY A 141 -15.78 3.05 -12.01
C GLY A 141 -17.19 3.38 -11.54
N PHE A 142 -17.62 2.79 -10.41
CA PHE A 142 -19.01 2.95 -9.93
C PHE A 142 -19.17 4.06 -8.88
N ALA A 143 -18.32 4.11 -7.86
CA ALA A 143 -18.52 5.05 -6.74
C ALA A 143 -18.12 6.49 -7.09
N MET A 144 -17.07 6.66 -7.92
CA MET A 144 -16.60 7.99 -8.33
C MET A 144 -17.21 8.46 -9.66
N ASN A 145 -18.02 7.60 -10.31
CA ASN A 145 -18.66 7.85 -11.60
C ASN A 145 -17.69 8.42 -12.67
N ALA A 146 -16.43 7.98 -12.64
CA ALA A 146 -15.42 8.42 -13.60
C ALA A 146 -15.66 7.70 -14.93
N ARG A 147 -15.91 8.47 -16.00
CA ARG A 147 -16.05 7.96 -17.36
C ARG A 147 -15.02 8.66 -18.26
N PRO A 148 -13.99 7.95 -18.73
CA PRO A 148 -13.62 6.55 -18.47
C PRO A 148 -13.07 6.32 -17.05
N PHE A 149 -13.24 5.11 -16.50
CA PHE A 149 -12.76 4.76 -15.15
C PHE A 149 -11.23 4.83 -15.00
N TYR A 150 -10.52 4.77 -16.13
CA TYR A 150 -9.06 4.81 -16.21
C TYR A 150 -8.52 6.23 -16.44
N GLU A 151 -9.32 7.29 -16.26
CA GLU A 151 -8.83 8.66 -16.33
C GLU A 151 -7.66 8.86 -15.35
N ALA A 152 -6.45 9.07 -15.88
CA ALA A 152 -5.20 9.03 -15.12
C ALA A 152 -5.20 9.98 -13.90
N ARG A 153 -5.81 11.17 -14.05
CA ARG A 153 -5.88 12.22 -13.02
C ARG A 153 -6.67 11.78 -11.78
N ARG A 154 -7.68 10.92 -11.94
CA ARG A 154 -8.50 10.41 -10.83
C ARG A 154 -8.02 9.06 -10.36
N PHE A 155 -7.67 8.18 -11.30
CA PHE A 155 -7.33 6.79 -11.01
C PHE A 155 -5.98 6.66 -10.30
N ILE A 156 -4.92 7.29 -10.81
CA ILE A 156 -3.56 7.08 -10.28
C ILE A 156 -3.42 7.54 -8.82
N PRO A 157 -3.94 8.71 -8.41
CA PRO A 157 -3.87 9.14 -7.01
C PRO A 157 -4.72 8.25 -6.09
N ALA A 158 -5.93 7.89 -6.54
CA ALA A 158 -6.80 6.96 -5.82
C ALA A 158 -6.10 5.61 -5.61
N TYR A 159 -5.59 5.02 -6.70
CA TYR A 159 -4.86 3.76 -6.70
C TYR A 159 -3.64 3.81 -5.78
N GLY A 160 -2.83 4.88 -5.86
CA GLY A 160 -1.66 5.08 -5.01
C GLY A 160 -2.01 5.12 -3.52
N MET A 161 -3.09 5.81 -3.14
CA MET A 161 -3.55 5.85 -1.74
C MET A 161 -4.10 4.50 -1.28
N LEU A 162 -4.87 3.79 -2.10
CA LEU A 162 -5.36 2.44 -1.78
C LEU A 162 -4.17 1.50 -1.57
N LEU A 163 -3.23 1.48 -2.52
CA LEU A 163 -2.04 0.64 -2.47
C LEU A 163 -1.17 0.95 -1.25
N GLY A 164 -0.88 2.22 -0.97
CA GLY A 164 -0.01 2.61 0.15
C GLY A 164 -0.58 2.26 1.54
N ASN A 165 -1.89 2.42 1.72
CA ASN A 165 -2.55 2.04 2.97
C ASN A 165 -2.68 0.51 3.08
N SER A 166 -3.08 -0.18 2.01
CA SER A 166 -3.18 -1.65 1.98
C SER A 166 -1.82 -2.30 2.23
N MET A 167 -0.75 -1.73 1.66
CA MET A 167 0.62 -2.12 1.92
C MET A 167 0.97 -2.09 3.42
N THR A 168 0.60 -1.02 4.12
CA THR A 168 0.89 -0.88 5.56
C THR A 168 0.07 -1.89 6.37
N GLY A 169 -1.21 -2.05 6.07
CA GLY A 169 -2.07 -3.02 6.75
C GLY A 169 -1.63 -4.48 6.55
N VAL A 170 -1.24 -4.84 5.33
CA VAL A 170 -0.72 -6.18 5.00
C VAL A 170 0.61 -6.44 5.73
N ALA A 171 1.54 -5.49 5.72
CA ALA A 171 2.82 -5.65 6.41
C ALA A 171 2.65 -5.90 7.92
N VAL A 172 1.74 -5.17 8.56
CA VAL A 172 1.41 -5.34 9.99
C VAL A 172 0.70 -6.67 10.22
N SER A 173 -0.24 -7.05 9.36
CA SER A 173 -1.00 -8.31 9.48
C SER A 173 -0.08 -9.53 9.36
N ILE A 174 0.77 -9.57 8.33
CA ILE A 174 1.73 -10.67 8.13
C ILE A 174 2.72 -10.74 9.30
N THR A 175 3.29 -9.60 9.70
CA THR A 175 4.26 -9.58 10.81
C THR A 175 3.62 -10.07 12.11
N THR A 176 2.38 -9.65 12.38
CA THR A 176 1.62 -10.10 13.56
C THR A 176 1.33 -11.60 13.47
N CYS A 177 0.90 -12.09 12.31
CA CYS A 177 0.63 -13.51 12.06
C CYS A 177 1.88 -14.38 12.32
N LEU A 178 3.02 -14.01 11.73
CA LEU A 178 4.28 -14.73 11.89
C LEU A 178 4.77 -14.69 13.35
N THR A 179 4.66 -13.55 14.01
CA THR A 179 5.03 -13.42 15.43
C THR A 179 4.16 -14.32 16.31
N GLN A 180 2.85 -14.37 16.08
CA GLN A 180 1.94 -15.26 16.80
C GLN A 180 2.28 -16.74 16.59
N PHE A 181 2.68 -17.13 15.37
CA PHE A 181 3.13 -18.50 15.10
C PHE A 181 4.41 -18.87 15.84
N MET A 182 5.35 -17.92 15.96
CA MET A 182 6.60 -18.13 16.67
C MET A 182 6.38 -18.17 18.19
N ASP A 183 5.62 -17.22 18.74
CA ASP A 183 5.41 -17.07 20.18
C ASP A 183 4.49 -18.17 20.76
N ARG A 184 3.51 -18.65 19.99
CA ARG A 184 2.53 -19.67 20.43
C ARG A 184 2.78 -21.05 19.85
N ARG A 185 4.00 -21.29 19.38
CA ARG A 185 4.41 -22.54 18.72
C ARG A 185 3.99 -23.78 19.52
N ASP A 186 4.39 -23.86 20.78
CA ASP A 186 4.17 -25.06 21.61
C ASP A 186 2.69 -25.35 21.78
N ARG A 187 1.87 -24.29 21.94
CA ARG A 187 0.42 -24.41 22.03
C ARG A 187 -0.21 -24.88 20.72
N ILE A 188 0.30 -24.39 19.58
CA ILE A 188 -0.16 -24.78 18.25
C ILE A 188 0.15 -26.25 17.98
N GLU A 189 1.38 -26.70 18.27
CA GLU A 189 1.77 -28.10 18.13
C GLU A 189 0.96 -29.02 19.06
N TYR A 190 0.71 -28.59 20.30
CA TYR A 190 -0.14 -29.32 21.25
C TYR A 190 -1.58 -29.51 20.75
N MET A 191 -2.21 -28.44 20.23
CA MET A 191 -3.56 -28.53 19.69
C MET A 191 -3.63 -29.44 18.45
N LEU A 192 -2.63 -29.38 17.57
CA LEU A 192 -2.54 -30.26 16.41
C LEU A 192 -2.34 -31.73 16.82
N ALA A 193 -1.56 -31.98 17.87
CA ALA A 193 -1.37 -33.33 18.42
C ALA A 193 -2.67 -33.91 19.05
N LEU A 194 -3.54 -33.05 19.59
CA LEU A 194 -4.88 -33.43 20.05
C LEU A 194 -5.91 -33.59 18.92
N GLY A 195 -5.52 -33.42 17.66
CA GLY A 195 -6.38 -33.60 16.50
C GLY A 195 -7.15 -32.35 16.05
N ALA A 196 -6.80 -31.15 16.54
CA ALA A 196 -7.43 -29.92 16.10
C ALA A 196 -7.22 -29.69 14.59
N SER A 197 -8.25 -29.14 13.93
CA SER A 197 -8.16 -28.84 12.50
C SER A 197 -7.25 -27.63 12.23
N ARG A 198 -6.68 -27.55 11.02
CA ARG A 198 -5.85 -26.39 10.60
C ARG A 198 -6.60 -25.08 10.78
N TRP A 199 -7.91 -25.09 10.55
CA TRP A 199 -8.75 -23.90 10.63
C TRP A 199 -9.06 -23.49 12.07
N GLU A 200 -9.26 -24.44 12.98
CA GLU A 200 -9.44 -24.17 14.41
C GLU A 200 -8.23 -23.45 15.01
N VAL A 201 -7.02 -23.92 14.66
CA VAL A 201 -5.78 -23.32 15.14
C VAL A 201 -5.50 -21.97 14.48
N ALA A 202 -5.78 -21.84 13.18
CA ALA A 202 -5.50 -20.64 12.41
C ALA A 202 -6.45 -19.48 12.70
N ARG A 203 -7.74 -19.74 12.90
CA ARG A 203 -8.78 -18.72 13.05
C ARG A 203 -8.44 -17.62 14.08
N PRO A 204 -8.01 -17.93 15.33
CA PRO A 204 -7.66 -16.88 16.29
C PRO A 204 -6.41 -16.09 15.86
N VAL A 205 -5.45 -16.72 15.18
CA VAL A 205 -4.25 -16.05 14.67
C VAL A 205 -4.59 -15.08 13.54
N ILE A 206 -5.43 -15.53 12.59
CA ILE A 206 -5.89 -14.70 11.47
C ILE A 206 -6.71 -13.51 11.98
N ALA A 207 -7.64 -13.75 12.91
CA ALA A 207 -8.49 -12.71 13.46
C ALA A 207 -7.66 -11.60 14.13
N GLU A 208 -6.67 -11.97 14.95
CA GLU A 208 -5.82 -10.97 15.61
C GLU A 208 -4.90 -10.25 14.63
N ALA A 209 -4.28 -10.97 13.69
CA ALA A 209 -3.41 -10.37 12.69
C ALA A 209 -4.15 -9.33 11.83
N VAL A 210 -5.34 -9.68 11.32
CA VAL A 210 -6.17 -8.78 10.53
C VAL A 210 -6.67 -7.60 11.37
N ARG A 211 -7.08 -7.85 12.63
CA ARG A 211 -7.51 -6.78 13.55
C ARG A 211 -6.40 -5.76 13.77
N VAL A 212 -5.20 -6.22 14.11
CA VAL A 212 -4.04 -5.33 14.35
C VAL A 212 -3.66 -4.55 13.09
N GLY A 213 -3.75 -5.16 11.91
CA GLY A 213 -3.51 -4.47 10.64
C GLY A 213 -4.53 -3.38 10.31
N LEU A 214 -5.79 -3.57 10.70
CA LEU A 214 -6.89 -2.63 10.42
C LEU A 214 -7.01 -1.48 11.42
N LEU A 215 -6.59 -1.71 12.67
CA LEU A 215 -6.74 -0.74 13.77
C LEU A 215 -6.25 0.68 13.42
N PRO A 216 -5.06 0.89 12.82
CA PRO A 216 -4.60 2.25 12.51
C PRO A 216 -5.53 3.01 11.56
N GLY A 217 -6.11 2.31 10.57
CA GLY A 217 -7.05 2.90 9.62
C GLY A 217 -8.36 3.28 10.28
N LEU A 218 -8.93 2.37 11.09
CA LEU A 218 -10.17 2.61 11.82
C LEU A 218 -10.03 3.75 12.85
N MET A 219 -8.91 3.81 13.55
CA MET A 219 -8.61 4.90 14.50
C MET A 219 -8.46 6.25 13.79
N SER A 220 -7.88 6.28 12.59
CA SER A 220 -7.79 7.52 11.80
C SER A 220 -9.17 7.96 11.30
N MET A 221 -10.02 7.00 10.93
CA MET A 221 -11.36 7.24 10.42
C MET A 221 -12.31 7.82 11.47
N SER A 222 -12.20 7.42 12.74
CA SER A 222 -13.08 7.90 13.82
C SER A 222 -12.84 9.37 14.21
N ILE A 223 -11.64 9.89 13.96
CA ILE A 223 -11.27 11.28 14.31
C ILE A 223 -11.28 12.22 13.10
N ILE A 224 -11.39 11.66 11.88
CA ILE A 224 -11.35 12.44 10.64
C ILE A 224 -12.58 13.34 10.56
N GLY A 225 -12.37 14.63 10.30
CA GLY A 225 -13.43 15.64 10.32
C GLY A 225 -13.76 16.23 11.69
N LEU A 226 -13.42 15.55 12.80
CA LEU A 226 -13.52 16.14 14.15
C LEU A 226 -12.26 16.91 14.53
N ILE A 227 -11.09 16.31 14.32
CA ILE A 227 -9.80 16.85 14.77
C ILE A 227 -8.89 17.19 13.58
N SER A 228 -8.96 16.39 12.51
CA SER A 228 -8.09 16.54 11.35
C SER A 228 -8.91 16.75 10.08
N ILE A 229 -8.55 17.79 9.32
CA ILE A 229 -9.00 17.97 7.94
C ILE A 229 -8.00 17.24 7.02
N PRO A 230 -8.43 16.27 6.21
CA PRO A 230 -7.53 15.58 5.29
C PRO A 230 -6.82 16.54 4.33
N GLY A 231 -5.54 16.25 4.04
CA GLY A 231 -4.70 17.11 3.21
C GLY A 231 -5.22 17.27 1.78
N MET A 232 -5.72 16.19 1.18
CA MET A 232 -6.29 16.24 -0.18
C MET A 232 -7.60 17.05 -0.22
N MET A 233 -8.48 16.88 0.78
CA MET A 233 -9.70 17.69 0.91
C MET A 233 -9.35 19.18 1.05
N SER A 234 -8.40 19.53 1.92
CA SER A 234 -7.93 20.92 2.06
C SER A 234 -7.31 21.43 0.76
N GLY A 235 -6.52 20.60 0.07
CA GLY A 235 -5.91 20.94 -1.22
C GLY A 235 -6.94 21.22 -2.31
N GLN A 236 -8.02 20.42 -2.39
CA GLN A 236 -9.13 20.66 -3.32
C GLN A 236 -9.88 21.97 -3.00
N ILE A 237 -10.12 22.25 -1.72
CA ILE A 237 -10.76 23.50 -1.27
C ILE A 237 -9.89 24.71 -1.63
N LEU A 238 -8.57 24.64 -1.37
CA LEU A 238 -7.62 25.69 -1.73
C LEU A 238 -7.48 25.88 -3.25
N ALA A 239 -7.71 24.82 -4.03
CA ALA A 239 -7.75 24.86 -5.48
C ALA A 239 -9.09 25.38 -6.05
N GLY A 240 -10.04 25.77 -5.18
CA GLY A 240 -11.32 26.36 -5.58
C GLY A 240 -12.43 25.35 -5.88
N ALA A 241 -12.26 24.07 -5.53
CA ALA A 241 -13.32 23.08 -5.68
C ALA A 241 -14.46 23.31 -4.66
N PRO A 242 -15.72 22.98 -5.00
CA PRO A 242 -16.83 23.06 -4.06
C PRO A 242 -16.56 22.18 -2.83
N VAL A 243 -16.73 22.77 -1.63
CA VAL A 243 -16.43 22.08 -0.36
C VAL A 243 -17.20 20.77 -0.23
N LEU A 244 -18.48 20.75 -0.61
CA LEU A 244 -19.33 19.56 -0.50
C LEU A 244 -18.87 18.43 -1.43
N GLU A 245 -18.35 18.76 -2.61
CA GLU A 245 -17.77 17.77 -3.53
C GLU A 245 -16.47 17.18 -2.96
N ALA A 246 -15.60 18.03 -2.39
CA ALA A 246 -14.37 17.59 -1.74
C ALA A 246 -14.66 16.66 -0.54
N VAL A 247 -15.69 16.96 0.27
CA VAL A 247 -16.15 16.10 1.36
C VAL A 247 -16.62 14.74 0.84
N ASN A 248 -17.49 14.72 -0.17
CA ASN A 248 -18.03 13.48 -0.73
C ASN A 248 -16.91 12.60 -1.31
N TYR A 249 -15.98 13.22 -2.05
CA TYR A 249 -14.81 12.53 -2.60
C TYR A 249 -13.96 11.91 -1.48
N GLN A 250 -13.71 12.67 -0.42
CA GLN A 250 -12.90 12.22 0.71
C GLN A 250 -13.55 11.05 1.46
N ILE A 251 -14.87 11.08 1.67
CA ILE A 251 -15.63 9.96 2.28
C ILE A 251 -15.51 8.71 1.42
N ILE A 252 -15.74 8.81 0.11
CA ILE A 252 -15.64 7.69 -0.83
C ILE A 252 -14.25 7.06 -0.76
N ILE A 253 -13.19 7.88 -0.84
CA ILE A 253 -11.81 7.37 -0.82
C ILE A 253 -11.47 6.66 0.50
N ILE A 254 -11.90 7.17 1.65
CA ILE A 254 -11.65 6.53 2.95
C ILE A 254 -12.33 5.16 3.02
N TYR A 255 -13.56 5.06 2.52
CA TYR A 255 -14.28 3.79 2.48
C TYR A 255 -13.60 2.79 1.55
N LEU A 256 -13.14 3.23 0.38
CA LEU A 256 -12.38 2.39 -0.55
C LEU A 256 -11.04 1.93 0.03
N ILE A 257 -10.31 2.82 0.71
CA ILE A 257 -9.08 2.47 1.42
C ILE A 257 -9.37 1.41 2.48
N SER A 258 -10.37 1.64 3.34
CA SER A 258 -10.71 0.69 4.42
C SER A 258 -11.09 -0.69 3.86
N SER A 259 -11.89 -0.72 2.79
CA SER A 259 -12.28 -1.96 2.10
C SER A 259 -11.07 -2.68 1.49
N SER A 260 -10.20 -1.94 0.79
CA SER A 260 -8.99 -2.48 0.18
C SER A 260 -8.03 -3.06 1.23
N VAL A 261 -7.81 -2.34 2.33
CA VAL A 261 -6.93 -2.78 3.42
C VAL A 261 -7.47 -4.06 4.07
N ALA A 262 -8.78 -4.11 4.34
CA ALA A 262 -9.42 -5.28 4.93
C ALA A 262 -9.27 -6.51 4.04
N LEU A 263 -9.60 -6.38 2.75
CA LEU A 263 -9.53 -7.47 1.79
C LEU A 263 -8.08 -7.94 1.59
N ALA A 264 -7.14 -7.02 1.41
CA ALA A 264 -5.71 -7.32 1.26
C ALA A 264 -5.16 -8.05 2.49
N SER A 265 -5.48 -7.57 3.70
CA SER A 265 -5.01 -8.15 4.95
C SER A 265 -5.54 -9.56 5.18
N VAL A 266 -6.83 -9.80 4.87
CA VAL A 266 -7.43 -11.14 4.97
C VAL A 266 -6.78 -12.10 3.98
N LEU A 267 -6.69 -11.73 2.69
CA LEU A 267 -6.09 -12.58 1.66
C LEU A 267 -4.65 -12.94 2.00
N ALA A 268 -3.84 -11.93 2.34
CA ALA A 268 -2.43 -12.13 2.66
C ALA A 268 -2.23 -13.00 3.90
N THR A 269 -3.04 -12.78 4.95
CA THR A 269 -2.93 -13.55 6.21
C THR A 269 -3.39 -14.99 6.02
N VAL A 270 -4.50 -15.23 5.32
CA VAL A 270 -4.98 -16.60 5.02
C VAL A 270 -3.96 -17.36 4.18
N ALA A 271 -3.39 -16.72 3.16
CA ALA A 271 -2.35 -17.34 2.33
C ALA A 271 -1.05 -17.58 3.10
N CYS A 272 -0.66 -16.68 4.01
CA CYS A 272 0.46 -16.86 4.93
C CYS A 272 0.25 -18.11 5.80
N VAL A 273 -0.92 -18.26 6.44
CA VAL A 273 -1.27 -19.43 7.25
C VAL A 273 -1.23 -20.71 6.41
N ALA A 274 -1.82 -20.70 5.21
CA ALA A 274 -1.88 -21.85 4.32
C ALA A 274 -0.47 -22.33 3.90
N THR A 275 0.52 -21.42 3.89
CA THR A 275 1.91 -21.71 3.56
C THR A 275 2.72 -22.21 4.76
N CYS A 276 2.40 -21.69 5.96
CA CYS A 276 3.08 -22.04 7.22
C CYS A 276 2.59 -23.37 7.83
N ILE A 277 1.30 -23.70 7.68
CA ILE A 277 0.72 -24.96 8.13
C ILE A 277 0.52 -25.84 6.91
N ASP A 278 1.16 -27.01 6.84
CA ASP A 278 1.06 -27.89 5.68
C ASP A 278 -0.25 -28.72 5.67
N GLY A 279 -0.56 -29.33 4.51
CA GLY A 279 -1.71 -30.23 4.33
C GLY A 279 -1.74 -31.42 5.29
N THR A 280 -0.61 -31.78 5.88
CA THR A 280 -0.46 -32.87 6.86
C THR A 280 -0.51 -32.38 8.32
N HIS A 281 -1.15 -31.24 8.61
CA HIS A 281 -1.30 -30.71 9.98
C HIS A 281 0.02 -30.52 10.74
N ARG A 282 1.09 -30.11 10.04
CA ARG A 282 2.39 -29.79 10.63
C ARG A 282 2.75 -28.34 10.40
N LEU A 283 3.27 -27.69 11.44
CA LEU A 283 3.84 -26.36 11.34
C LEU A 283 5.22 -26.45 10.66
N ARG A 284 5.36 -25.88 9.48
CA ARG A 284 6.64 -25.88 8.73
C ARG A 284 7.48 -24.67 9.12
N ILE A 285 8.16 -24.79 10.26
CA ILE A 285 9.04 -23.74 10.80
C ILE A 285 10.26 -23.53 9.89
N ASP A 286 10.67 -24.56 9.14
CA ASP A 286 11.75 -24.47 8.14
C ASP A 286 11.51 -23.40 7.06
N ARG A 287 10.25 -22.98 6.87
CA ARG A 287 9.88 -21.92 5.93
C ARG A 287 9.91 -20.53 6.52
N ILE A 288 10.01 -20.39 7.85
CA ILE A 288 10.07 -19.10 8.54
C ILE A 288 11.55 -18.78 8.77
N GLN A 289 12.09 -17.87 7.96
CA GLN A 289 13.49 -17.48 8.06
C GLN A 289 13.61 -16.13 8.75
N LYS A 290 14.47 -16.07 9.78
CA LYS A 290 14.93 -14.80 10.35
C LYS A 290 15.85 -14.16 9.31
N ARG A 291 15.45 -13.01 8.78
CA ARG A 291 16.07 -12.48 7.57
C ARG A 291 17.50 -11.98 7.79
N GLY A 292 18.42 -12.45 6.94
CA GLY A 292 19.76 -11.90 6.74
C GLY A 292 19.78 -10.81 5.66
N LYS A 293 20.74 -9.88 5.73
CA LYS A 293 20.93 -8.77 4.77
C LYS A 293 21.33 -9.29 3.38
N GLY A 294 20.36 -9.59 2.51
CA GLY A 294 20.57 -10.02 1.12
C GLY A 294 20.04 -9.02 0.09
N ASN A 295 20.58 -9.07 -1.14
CA ASN A 295 20.29 -8.11 -2.21
C ASN A 295 18.88 -8.31 -2.83
N PRO A 296 18.00 -7.30 -2.82
CA PRO A 296 16.58 -7.44 -3.11
C PRO A 296 16.25 -7.84 -4.55
N LEU A 297 16.99 -7.32 -5.53
CA LEU A 297 16.66 -7.44 -6.96
C LEU A 297 16.93 -8.84 -7.54
N ILE A 298 17.95 -9.54 -7.03
CA ILE A 298 18.34 -10.88 -7.53
C ILE A 298 17.37 -11.96 -7.00
N ALA A 299 16.87 -11.79 -5.77
CA ALA A 299 15.89 -12.70 -5.18
C ALA A 299 14.52 -12.64 -5.88
N ILE A 300 14.07 -11.44 -6.28
CA ILE A 300 12.81 -11.26 -7.01
C ILE A 300 12.81 -12.02 -8.34
N GLY A 301 13.88 -11.89 -9.14
CA GLY A 301 13.95 -12.55 -10.44
C GLY A 301 13.98 -14.08 -10.32
N GLY A 302 14.72 -14.61 -9.34
CA GLY A 302 14.81 -16.05 -9.08
C GLY A 302 13.49 -16.66 -8.57
N ASP A 303 12.90 -16.05 -7.54
CA ASP A 303 11.68 -16.57 -6.91
C ASP A 303 10.44 -16.42 -7.81
N PHE A 304 10.32 -15.31 -8.52
CA PHE A 304 9.20 -15.07 -9.44
C PHE A 304 9.22 -16.03 -10.64
N TRP A 305 10.39 -16.23 -11.26
CA TRP A 305 10.53 -17.10 -12.43
C TRP A 305 10.47 -18.59 -12.06
N GLY A 306 11.06 -18.97 -10.93
CA GLY A 306 10.96 -20.33 -10.38
C GLY A 306 9.50 -20.71 -10.09
N MET A 307 8.73 -19.79 -9.52
CA MET A 307 7.34 -20.07 -9.17
C MET A 307 6.37 -19.99 -10.37
N LEU A 308 6.61 -19.14 -11.38
CA LEU A 308 5.86 -19.22 -12.65
C LEU A 308 6.02 -20.59 -13.29
N LYS A 309 7.25 -21.11 -13.28
CA LYS A 309 7.56 -22.45 -13.78
C LYS A 309 6.86 -23.52 -12.95
N ASP A 310 6.90 -23.45 -11.63
CA ASP A 310 6.30 -24.47 -10.75
C ASP A 310 4.77 -24.42 -10.72
N SER A 311 4.17 -23.23 -10.75
CA SER A 311 2.71 -23.04 -10.82
C SER A 311 2.19 -23.46 -12.20
N PHE A 312 2.94 -23.20 -13.28
CA PHE A 312 2.63 -23.72 -14.61
C PHE A 312 2.74 -25.24 -14.65
N ILE A 313 3.82 -25.84 -14.11
CA ILE A 313 4.02 -27.29 -14.07
C ILE A 313 2.96 -28.00 -13.22
N TRP A 314 2.59 -27.44 -12.06
CA TRP A 314 1.54 -27.97 -11.20
C TRP A 314 0.17 -27.92 -11.90
N SER A 315 -0.15 -26.80 -12.55
CA SER A 315 -1.39 -26.65 -13.33
C SER A 315 -1.42 -27.58 -14.56
N TRP A 316 -0.29 -27.77 -15.25
CA TRP A 316 -0.16 -28.68 -16.40
C TRP A 316 -0.27 -30.16 -16.00
N ARG A 317 0.28 -30.54 -14.84
CA ARG A 317 0.13 -31.90 -14.27
C ARG A 317 -1.31 -32.17 -13.86
N LYS A 318 -2.01 -31.16 -13.34
CA LYS A 318 -3.43 -31.25 -12.97
C LYS A 318 -4.35 -31.42 -14.19
N LEU A 319 -3.98 -30.88 -15.34
CA LEU A 319 -4.72 -31.03 -16.61
C LEU A 319 -4.42 -32.34 -17.35
N ARG A 320 -3.22 -32.92 -17.20
CA ARG A 320 -2.86 -34.23 -17.79
C ARG A 320 -3.31 -35.45 -16.99
N GLY A 321 -3.70 -35.29 -15.72
CA GLY A 321 -4.06 -36.40 -14.82
C GLY A 321 -5.52 -36.86 -14.87
N GLY A 322 -6.31 -36.39 -15.85
CA GLY A 322 -7.75 -36.60 -15.94
C GLY A 322 -8.23 -37.85 -16.69
N GLU A 323 -7.36 -38.62 -17.33
CA GLU A 323 -7.74 -39.88 -18.00
C GLU A 323 -6.73 -40.97 -17.66
N VAL A 324 -7.10 -41.90 -16.78
CA VAL A 324 -7.05 -43.36 -16.96
C VAL A 324 -7.75 -43.99 -15.77
N ARG A 325 -9.02 -44.39 -15.96
CA ARG A 325 -9.63 -45.57 -15.34
C ARG A 325 -10.82 -45.98 -16.20
N LEU A 326 -10.53 -46.76 -17.24
CA LEU A 326 -11.50 -47.65 -17.86
C LEU A 326 -11.21 -49.05 -17.35
N SER A 327 -12.09 -49.53 -16.47
CA SER A 327 -12.40 -50.93 -16.22
C SER A 327 -13.85 -50.98 -15.76
#